data_AF-F3B7J5-F1
#
_entry.id   AF-F3B7J5-F1
#
_cell.length_a   1.000
_cell.length_b   1.000
_cell.length_c   1.000
_cell.angle_alpha   90.00
_cell.angle_beta   90.00
_cell.angle_gamma   90.00
#
_symmetry.space_group_name_H-M   'P 1'
#
loop_
_entity.id
_entity.type
_entity.pdbx_description
1 polymer ?
#
loop_
_entity_poly.entity_id
_entity_poly.type
_entity_poly.pdbx_seq_one_letter_code
_entity_poly.pdbx_strand_id
1 'polypeptide(L)'
;MSYTRKLEYIPFLIELLQDANWPTFEYTVSLLVSYNKNDLLPYVERLLWRAYEDDDEMWISGIAILIEDKNIKKRDFENPKTYDLLKYRDFYRT
;
A
#
# COMPACT_ATOMS: atom_id res chain seq x y z
N MET A 1 19.04 1.29 -13.41
CA MET A 1 18.38 2.43 -12.75
C MET A 1 18.94 2.54 -11.34
N SER A 2 19.33 3.75 -10.88
CA SER A 2 19.85 3.93 -9.52
C SER A 2 18.79 3.56 -8.48
N TYR A 3 19.20 3.03 -7.32
CA TYR A 3 18.29 2.65 -6.23
C TYR A 3 17.40 3.82 -5.80
N THR A 4 17.98 5.01 -5.65
CA THR A 4 17.26 6.24 -5.28
C THR A 4 16.14 6.57 -6.26
N ARG A 5 16.40 6.43 -7.58
CA ARG A 5 15.37 6.65 -8.60
C ARG A 5 14.23 5.64 -8.51
N LYS A 6 14.47 4.41 -8.03
CA LYS A 6 13.40 3.42 -7.84
C LYS A 6 12.45 3.82 -6.71
N LEU A 7 12.96 4.50 -5.67
CA LEU A 7 12.16 4.96 -4.54
C LEU A 7 11.20 6.08 -4.93
N GLU A 8 11.60 6.95 -5.86
CA GLU A 8 10.78 8.06 -6.37
C GLU A 8 9.47 7.58 -7.01
N TYR A 9 9.42 6.34 -7.53
CA TYR A 9 8.21 5.77 -8.15
C TYR A 9 7.31 5.01 -7.18
N ILE A 10 7.74 4.77 -5.93
CA ILE A 10 6.91 4.04 -4.95
C ILE A 10 5.50 4.64 -4.83
N PRO A 11 5.32 5.98 -4.74
CA PRO A 11 3.99 6.56 -4.64
C PRO A 11 3.08 6.19 -5.82
N PHE A 12 3.60 6.33 -7.04
CA PHE A 12 2.87 5.98 -8.26
C PHE A 12 2.52 4.49 -8.30
N LEU A 13 3.44 3.62 -7.89
CA LEU A 13 3.16 2.19 -7.81
C LEU A 13 2.06 1.88 -6.79
N ILE A 14 2.03 2.56 -5.64
CA ILE A 14 0.96 2.37 -4.65
C ILE A 14 -0.39 2.90 -5.17
N GLU A 15 -0.41 3.95 -6.01
CA GLU A 15 -1.64 4.42 -6.67
C GLU A 15 -2.22 3.37 -7.64
N LEU A 16 -1.40 2.51 -8.24
CA LEU A 16 -1.87 1.38 -9.06
C LEU A 16 -2.60 0.29 -8.25
N LEU A 17 -2.69 0.43 -6.93
CA LEU A 17 -3.44 -0.46 -6.05
C LEU A 17 -4.86 0.04 -5.76
N GLN A 18 -5.34 1.09 -6.42
CA GLN A 18 -6.71 1.61 -6.27
C GLN A 18 -7.78 0.61 -6.74
N ASP A 19 -7.48 -0.20 -7.76
CA ASP A 19 -8.44 -1.13 -8.35
C ASP A 19 -7.76 -2.47 -8.67
N ALA A 20 -8.23 -3.53 -8.00
CA ALA A 20 -7.75 -4.89 -8.20
C ALA A 20 -8.05 -5.45 -9.60
N ASN A 21 -8.98 -4.85 -10.34
CA ASN A 21 -9.30 -5.25 -11.72
C ASN A 21 -8.30 -4.69 -12.73
N TRP A 22 -7.42 -3.75 -12.34
CA TRP A 22 -6.42 -3.24 -13.26
C TRP A 22 -5.41 -4.34 -13.61
N PRO A 23 -5.02 -4.47 -14.89
CA PRO A 23 -4.10 -5.53 -15.34
C PRO A 23 -2.71 -5.43 -14.69
N THR A 24 -2.37 -4.25 -14.15
CA THR A 24 -1.10 -3.97 -13.48
C THR A 24 -1.11 -4.31 -11.99
N PHE A 25 -2.27 -4.60 -11.39
CA PHE A 25 -2.42 -4.71 -9.93
C PHE A 25 -1.50 -5.78 -9.33
N GLU A 26 -1.68 -7.04 -9.73
CA GLU A 26 -0.92 -8.19 -9.23
C GLU A 26 0.59 -8.04 -9.42
N TYR A 27 0.98 -7.52 -10.59
CA TYR A 27 2.38 -7.24 -10.88
C TYR A 27 2.94 -6.13 -9.98
N THR A 28 2.15 -5.09 -9.70
CA THR A 28 2.57 -3.98 -8.87
C THR A 28 2.72 -4.40 -7.41
N VAL A 29 1.80 -5.21 -6.88
CA VAL A 29 1.92 -5.82 -5.55
C VAL A 29 3.22 -6.62 -5.46
N SER A 30 3.43 -7.55 -6.40
CA SER A 30 4.64 -8.39 -6.44
C SER A 30 5.93 -7.56 -6.50
N LEU A 31 5.93 -6.49 -7.29
CA LEU A 31 7.06 -5.57 -7.39
C LEU A 31 7.30 -4.86 -6.06
N LEU A 32 6.28 -4.28 -5.44
CA LEU A 32 6.39 -3.57 -4.16
C LEU A 32 6.81 -4.52 -3.02
N VAL A 33 6.33 -5.76 -3.01
CA VAL A 33 6.76 -6.79 -2.05
C VAL A 33 8.27 -7.02 -2.11
N SER A 34 8.91 -6.87 -3.27
CA SER A 34 10.37 -7.02 -3.41
C SER A 34 11.21 -5.87 -2.83
N TYR A 35 10.61 -4.70 -2.56
CA TYR A 35 11.35 -3.54 -2.05
C TYR A 35 11.73 -3.70 -0.57
N ASN A 36 12.67 -2.90 -0.06
CA ASN A 36 12.92 -2.89 1.38
C ASN A 36 11.69 -2.35 2.13
N LYS A 37 11.30 -3.02 3.22
CA LYS A 37 10.16 -2.60 4.06
C LYS A 37 10.32 -1.16 4.57
N ASN A 38 11.50 -0.80 5.04
CA ASN A 38 11.76 0.52 5.62
C ASN A 38 11.67 1.64 4.59
N ASP A 39 11.91 1.33 3.32
CA ASP A 39 11.80 2.29 2.24
C ASP A 39 10.34 2.47 1.77
N LEU A 40 9.48 1.46 1.96
CA LEU A 40 8.06 1.55 1.60
C LEU A 40 7.21 2.23 2.67
N LEU A 41 7.49 1.96 3.94
CA LEU A 41 6.64 2.35 5.07
C LEU A 41 6.22 3.83 5.05
N PRO A 42 7.12 4.80 4.84
CA PRO A 42 6.73 6.21 4.79
C PRO A 42 5.69 6.51 3.70
N TYR A 43 5.78 5.83 2.56
CA TYR A 43 4.86 6.01 1.44
C TYR A 43 3.53 5.28 1.66
N VAL A 44 3.58 4.07 2.22
CA VAL A 44 2.39 3.29 2.61
C VAL A 44 1.58 4.07 3.63
N GLU A 45 2.22 4.62 4.67
CA GLU A 45 1.52 5.40 5.69
C GLU A 45 0.83 6.63 5.11
N ARG A 46 1.57 7.40 4.32
CA ARG A 46 1.04 8.62 3.71
C ARG A 46 -0.13 8.32 2.76
N LEU A 47 -0.01 7.29 1.93
CA LEU A 47 -1.03 6.97 0.92
C LEU A 47 -2.23 6.24 1.51
N LEU A 48 -2.07 5.52 2.62
CA LEU A 48 -3.19 4.95 3.35
C LEU A 48 -4.07 6.05 3.98
N TRP A 49 -3.46 7.13 4.49
CA TRP A 49 -4.20 8.32 4.93
C TRP A 49 -4.92 8.99 3.76
N ARG A 50 -4.24 9.17 2.63
CA ARG A 50 -4.86 9.75 1.43
C ARG A 50 -6.06 8.93 0.95
N ALA A 51 -5.91 7.61 0.84
CA ALA A 51 -7.01 6.72 0.46
C ALA A 51 -8.21 6.84 1.43
N TYR A 52 -7.94 6.97 2.72
CA TYR A 52 -8.98 7.23 3.73
C TYR A 52 -9.63 8.61 3.59
N GLU A 53 -8.86 9.67 3.33
CA GLU A 53 -9.38 11.02 3.11
C GLU A 53 -10.19 11.15 1.81
N ASP A 54 -9.84 10.35 0.80
CA ASP A 54 -10.53 10.26 -0.50
C ASP A 54 -11.77 9.33 -0.45
N ASP A 55 -12.10 8.74 0.71
CA ASP A 55 -13.14 7.70 0.89
C ASP A 55 -12.97 6.50 -0.09
N ASP A 56 -11.73 6.19 -0.47
CA ASP A 56 -11.39 5.14 -1.43
C ASP A 56 -11.14 3.79 -0.73
N GLU A 57 -12.24 3.14 -0.33
CA GLU A 57 -12.22 1.85 0.37
C GLU A 57 -11.53 0.73 -0.44
N MET A 58 -11.60 0.78 -1.77
CA MET A 58 -10.94 -0.17 -2.66
C MET A 58 -9.42 0.01 -2.63
N TRP A 59 -8.94 1.24 -2.63
CA TRP A 59 -7.51 1.53 -2.50
C TRP A 59 -6.97 1.13 -1.13
N ILE A 60 -7.73 1.35 -0.05
CA ILE A 60 -7.38 0.83 1.28
C ILE A 60 -7.24 -0.70 1.23
N SER A 61 -8.12 -1.41 0.51
CA SER A 61 -8.01 -2.86 0.29
C SER A 61 -6.76 -3.26 -0.50
N GLY A 62 -6.42 -2.54 -1.57
CA GLY A 62 -5.20 -2.80 -2.33
C GLY A 62 -3.92 -2.59 -1.52
N ILE A 63 -3.88 -1.52 -0.70
CA ILE A 63 -2.78 -1.28 0.23
C ILE A 63 -2.75 -2.36 1.34
N ALA A 64 -3.91 -2.85 1.80
CA ALA A 64 -3.98 -3.93 2.77
C ALA A 64 -3.34 -5.23 2.24
N ILE A 65 -3.60 -5.59 0.98
CA ILE A 65 -2.99 -6.76 0.32
C ILE A 65 -1.47 -6.63 0.34
N LEU A 66 -0.92 -5.48 -0.05
CA LEU A 66 0.53 -5.22 0.00
C LEU A 66 1.10 -5.38 1.43
N ILE A 67 0.41 -4.85 2.44
CA ILE A 67 0.82 -4.94 3.85
C ILE A 67 0.84 -6.41 4.31
N GLU A 68 -0.19 -7.16 3.95
CA GLU A 68 -0.37 -8.58 4.32
C GLU A 68 0.71 -9.45 3.65
N ASP A 69 0.89 -9.33 2.32
CA ASP A 69 1.88 -10.10 1.55
C ASP A 69 3.33 -9.79 1.96
N LYS A 70 3.61 -8.53 2.28
CA LYS A 70 4.94 -8.12 2.77
C LYS A 70 5.14 -8.41 4.26
N ASN A 71 4.12 -8.92 4.95
CA ASN A 71 4.14 -9.23 6.38
C ASN A 71 4.45 -7.99 7.25
N ILE A 72 4.00 -6.82 6.84
CA ILE A 72 4.12 -5.57 7.63
C ILE A 72 3.14 -5.64 8.80
N LYS A 73 3.62 -5.32 10.00
CA LYS A 73 2.83 -5.35 11.23
C LYS A 73 2.56 -3.95 11.73
N LYS A 74 1.49 -3.77 12.52
CA LYS A 74 1.15 -2.50 13.18
C LYS A 74 2.34 -1.84 13.91
N ARG A 75 3.22 -2.65 14.53
CA ARG A 75 4.43 -2.17 15.22
C ARG A 75 5.53 -1.60 14.31
N ASP A 76 5.44 -1.87 13.01
CA ASP A 76 6.41 -1.38 12.03
C ASP A 76 6.08 0.05 11.58
N PHE A 77 4.84 0.51 11.81
CA PHE A 77 4.39 1.85 11.48
C PHE A 77 4.96 2.87 12.46
N GLU A 78 5.37 4.03 11.95
CA GLU A 78 5.73 5.19 12.76
C GLU A 78 4.52 5.69 13.54
N ASN A 79 3.35 5.77 12.90
CA ASN A 79 2.09 6.04 13.56
C ASN A 79 1.18 4.80 13.55
N PRO A 80 1.06 4.07 14.68
CA PRO A 80 0.21 2.89 14.76
C PRO A 80 -1.27 3.14 14.42
N LYS A 81 -1.76 4.38 14.53
CA LYS A 81 -3.14 4.72 14.14
C LYS A 81 -3.37 4.60 12.64
N THR A 82 -2.33 4.80 11.83
CA THR A 82 -2.41 4.65 10.37
C THR A 82 -2.78 3.22 10.01
N TYR A 83 -2.23 2.22 10.73
CA TYR A 83 -2.62 0.81 10.53
C TYR A 83 -4.10 0.54 10.83
N ASP A 84 -4.71 1.29 11.76
CA ASP A 84 -6.12 1.12 12.10
C ASP A 84 -7.07 1.58 10.99
N LEU A 85 -6.58 2.31 9.99
CA LEU A 85 -7.36 2.70 8.80
C LEU A 85 -7.74 1.49 7.94
N LEU A 86 -7.02 0.38 8.05
CA LEU A 86 -7.34 -0.85 7.31
C LEU A 86 -8.73 -1.42 7.64
N LYS A 87 -9.38 -0.96 8.72
CA LYS A 87 -10.77 -1.35 9.03
C LYS A 87 -11.81 -0.74 8.07
N TYR A 88 -11.45 0.29 7.31
CA TYR A 88 -12.31 0.96 6.31
C TYR A 88 -12.16 0.38 4.90
N ARG A 89 -11.43 -0.73 4.77
CA ARG A 89 -11.21 -1.36 3.47
C ARG A 89 -12.48 -2.03 2.96
N ASP A 90 -12.69 -2.01 1.65
CA ASP A 90 -13.81 -2.70 1.03
C ASP A 90 -13.60 -4.21 1.15
N PHE A 91 -14.43 -4.86 1.97
CA PHE A 91 -14.41 -6.30 2.12
C PHE A 91 -15.20 -6.94 0.98
N TYR A 92 -14.58 -7.12 -0.19
CA TYR A 92 -14.97 -8.26 -1.03
C TYR A 92 -14.54 -9.56 -0.31
N ARG A 93 -15.30 -9.93 0.72
CA ARG A 93 -15.31 -11.30 1.22
C ARG A 93 -15.97 -12.16 0.15
N THR A 94 -15.15 -12.97 -0.50
CA THR A 94 -15.60 -14.24 -1.07
C THR A 94 -16.28 -15.10 -0.01
#